data_AF-A0A533YZL0-F1
#
_entry.id   AF-A0A533YZL0-F1
#
_cell.length_a   1.000
_cell.length_b   1.000
_cell.length_c   1.000
_cell.angle_alpha   90.00
_cell.angle_beta   90.00
_cell.angle_gamma   90.00
#
_symmetry.space_group_name_H-M   'P 1'
#
loop_
_entity.id
_entity.type
_entity.pdbx_description
1 polymer ?
#
loop_
_entity_poly.entity_id
_entity_poly.type
_entity_poly.pdbx_seq_one_letter_code
_entity_poly.pdbx_strand_id
1 'polypeptide(L)'
;MLLRWLHFLAGITWIGLLYFFNLVNAGFMKSLDGPTKNIVIPKLMPSALAWFRHGASVTVLAGILLYFYHFGQGGTGAIAVGIGGLLGIIMWANVWFVIWPNQKKIIAAVSKTAQDGTPAPPEMAGWGRTALLASRVNFMLSIPMLFFMGAGSHFSH
;
A
#
# COMPACT_ATOMS: atom_id res chain seq x y z
N MET A 1 -1.69 -14.29 -20.70
CA MET A 1 -2.63 -13.13 -20.72
C MET A 1 -3.33 -12.91 -19.39
N LEU A 2 -3.95 -13.91 -18.77
CA LEU A 2 -4.62 -13.77 -17.46
C LEU A 2 -3.72 -13.23 -16.34
N LEU A 3 -2.50 -13.76 -16.20
CA LEU A 3 -1.56 -13.32 -15.16
C LEU A 3 -1.18 -11.83 -15.27
N ARG A 4 -1.09 -11.31 -16.50
CA ARG A 4 -0.82 -9.89 -16.77
C ARG A 4 -1.98 -9.03 -16.27
N TRP A 5 -3.21 -9.38 -16.64
CA TRP A 5 -4.40 -8.67 -16.17
C TRP A 5 -4.55 -8.71 -14.65
N LEU A 6 -4.25 -9.86 -14.03
CA LEU A 6 -4.24 -9.98 -12.57
C LEU A 6 -3.23 -9.01 -11.93
N HIS A 7 -2.00 -8.96 -12.45
CA HIS A 7 -0.97 -8.01 -11.99
C HIS A 7 -1.44 -6.56 -12.13
N PHE A 8 -1.98 -6.19 -13.29
CA PHE A 8 -2.44 -4.82 -13.57
C PHE A 8 -3.61 -4.39 -12.67
N LEU A 9 -4.67 -5.19 -12.56
CA LEU A 9 -5.84 -4.83 -11.76
C LEU A 9 -5.52 -4.79 -10.26
N ALA A 10 -4.70 -5.72 -9.78
CA ALA A 10 -4.20 -5.68 -8.41
C ALA A 10 -3.30 -4.45 -8.17
N GLY A 11 -2.46 -4.09 -9.15
CA GLY A 11 -1.58 -2.92 -9.10
C GLY A 11 -2.37 -1.62 -9.02
N ILE A 12 -3.42 -1.47 -9.85
CA ILE A 12 -4.36 -0.34 -9.79
C ILE A 12 -5.00 -0.25 -8.41
N THR A 13 -5.48 -1.37 -7.86
CA THR A 13 -6.08 -1.41 -6.52
C THR A 13 -5.07 -0.98 -5.44
N TRP A 14 -3.85 -1.51 -5.49
CA TRP A 14 -2.81 -1.22 -4.52
C TRP A 14 -2.38 0.24 -4.56
N ILE A 15 -1.96 0.74 -5.73
CA ILE A 15 -1.44 2.10 -5.89
C ILE A 15 -2.58 3.13 -5.76
N GLY A 16 -3.79 2.81 -6.25
CA GLY A 16 -4.96 3.65 -6.06
C GLY A 16 -5.27 3.88 -4.58
N LEU A 17 -5.26 2.81 -3.76
CA LEU A 17 -5.45 2.94 -2.31
C LEU A 17 -4.29 3.65 -1.61
N LEU A 18 -3.05 3.47 -2.08
CA LEU A 18 -1.90 4.22 -1.58
C LEU A 18 -2.09 5.73 -1.76
N TYR A 19 -2.56 6.15 -2.94
CA TYR A 19 -2.83 7.55 -3.26
C TYR A 19 -4.02 8.07 -2.45
N PHE A 20 -5.10 7.29 -2.35
CA PHE A 20 -6.24 7.62 -1.49
C PHE A 20 -5.79 7.86 -0.04
N PHE A 21 -4.95 6.99 0.53
CA PHE A 21 -4.50 7.15 1.91
C PHE A 21 -3.68 8.42 2.14
N ASN A 22 -2.81 8.80 1.18
CA ASN A 22 -1.91 9.93 1.32
C ASN A 22 -2.55 11.28 0.96
N LEU A 23 -3.35 11.31 -0.10
CA LEU A 23 -3.91 12.55 -0.66
C LEU A 23 -5.27 12.90 -0.06
N VAL A 24 -6.08 11.90 0.31
CA VAL A 24 -7.47 12.10 0.74
C VAL A 24 -7.66 11.73 2.20
N ASN A 25 -7.43 10.46 2.55
CA ASN A 25 -7.78 9.92 3.86
C ASN A 25 -7.06 10.63 5.01
N ALA A 26 -5.77 10.95 4.87
CA ALA A 26 -5.01 11.62 5.92
C ALA A 26 -5.54 13.03 6.23
N GLY A 27 -6.01 13.76 5.21
CA GLY A 27 -6.66 15.07 5.38
C GLY A 27 -8.04 14.92 6.01
N PHE A 28 -8.86 14.02 5.45
CA PHE A 28 -10.20 13.72 5.96
C PHE A 28 -10.19 13.28 7.42
N MET A 29 -9.31 12.37 7.83
CA MET A 29 -9.21 11.92 9.22
C MET A 29 -8.80 13.04 10.18
N LYS A 30 -8.07 14.07 9.72
CA LYS A 30 -7.72 15.23 10.57
C LYS A 30 -8.92 16.15 10.81
N SER A 31 -9.86 16.23 9.88
CA SER A 31 -11.06 17.07 10.04
C SER A 31 -12.13 16.45 10.93
N LEU A 32 -12.00 15.18 11.32
CA LEU A 32 -12.95 14.50 12.19
C LEU A 32 -12.61 14.69 13.68
N ASP A 33 -13.63 14.90 14.50
CA ASP A 33 -13.57 14.83 15.95
C ASP A 33 -13.39 13.37 16.45
N GLY A 34 -13.12 13.20 17.74
CA GLY A 34 -12.88 11.91 18.37
C GLY A 34 -14.06 10.92 18.25
N PRO A 35 -15.27 11.31 18.71
CA PRO A 35 -16.47 10.49 18.55
C PRO A 35 -16.71 10.04 17.11
N THR A 36 -16.56 10.93 16.12
CA THR A 36 -16.74 10.55 14.71
C THR A 36 -15.68 9.54 14.23
N LYS A 37 -14.42 9.69 14.66
CA LYS A 37 -13.36 8.70 14.35
C LYS A 37 -13.67 7.31 14.88
N ASN A 38 -14.32 7.20 16.03
CA ASN A 38 -14.74 5.93 16.62
C ASN A 38 -15.77 5.19 15.75
N ILE A 39 -16.46 5.90 14.85
CA ILE A 39 -17.40 5.30 13.89
C ILE A 39 -16.70 5.00 12.56
N VAL A 40 -15.94 5.96 12.03
CA VAL A 40 -15.34 5.85 10.70
C VAL A 40 -14.19 4.83 10.66
N ILE A 41 -13.25 4.89 11.61
CA ILE A 41 -12.04 4.06 11.56
C ILE A 41 -12.38 2.56 11.59
N PRO A 42 -13.22 2.04 12.51
CA PRO A 42 -13.53 0.61 12.56
C PRO A 42 -14.29 0.10 11.33
N LYS A 43 -15.02 0.98 10.61
CA LYS A 43 -15.80 0.59 9.41
C LYS A 43 -14.98 0.69 8.13
N LEU A 44 -14.26 1.80 7.94
CA LEU A 44 -13.53 2.08 6.70
C LEU A 44 -12.16 1.37 6.66
N MET A 45 -11.38 1.51 7.72
CA MET A 45 -9.96 1.15 7.68
C MET A 45 -9.71 -0.34 7.50
N PRO A 46 -10.42 -1.27 8.17
CA PRO A 46 -10.18 -2.71 7.98
C PRO A 46 -10.38 -3.17 6.54
N SER A 47 -11.45 -2.68 5.88
CA SER A 47 -11.74 -3.01 4.49
C SER A 47 -10.70 -2.42 3.54
N ALA A 48 -10.45 -1.10 3.64
CA ALA A 48 -9.49 -0.42 2.80
C ALA A 48 -8.08 -1.01 2.93
N LEU A 49 -7.63 -1.32 4.16
CA LEU A 49 -6.32 -1.92 4.40
C LEU A 49 -6.24 -3.38 3.95
N ALA A 50 -7.34 -4.13 3.99
CA ALA A 50 -7.40 -5.48 3.45
C ALA A 50 -7.19 -5.50 1.93
N TRP A 51 -7.89 -4.65 1.19
CA TRP A 51 -7.69 -4.49 -0.25
C TRP A 51 -6.28 -3.98 -0.57
N PHE A 52 -5.77 -3.03 0.21
CA PHE A 52 -4.43 -2.49 0.03
C PHE A 52 -3.33 -3.55 0.19
N ARG A 53 -3.33 -4.31 1.29
CA ARG A 53 -2.29 -5.32 1.58
C ARG A 53 -2.35 -6.52 0.65
N HIS A 54 -3.55 -6.98 0.33
CA HIS A 54 -3.74 -8.15 -0.54
C HIS A 54 -3.53 -7.78 -2.00
N GLY A 55 -4.01 -6.61 -2.44
CA GLY A 55 -3.69 -6.05 -3.76
C GLY A 55 -2.17 -5.92 -3.96
N ALA A 56 -1.44 -5.43 -2.96
CA ALA A 56 0.02 -5.37 -3.01
C ALA A 56 0.65 -6.76 -3.20
N SER A 57 0.19 -7.74 -2.44
CA SER A 57 0.74 -9.11 -2.47
C SER A 57 0.46 -9.78 -3.81
N VAL A 58 -0.76 -9.67 -4.34
CA VAL A 58 -1.13 -10.21 -5.65
C VAL A 58 -0.32 -9.54 -6.75
N THR A 59 -0.14 -8.22 -6.69
CA THR A 59 0.66 -7.47 -7.67
C THR A 59 2.10 -7.98 -7.68
N VAL A 60 2.76 -8.04 -6.52
CA VAL A 60 4.17 -8.46 -6.44
C VAL A 60 4.35 -9.91 -6.87
N LEU A 61 3.50 -10.83 -6.38
CA LEU A 61 3.61 -12.25 -6.75
C LEU A 61 3.37 -12.46 -8.25
N ALA A 62 2.33 -11.85 -8.82
CA ALA A 62 2.09 -11.93 -10.25
C ALA A 62 3.23 -11.29 -11.07
N GLY A 63 3.81 -10.19 -10.57
CA GLY A 63 4.94 -9.51 -11.20
C GLY A 63 6.21 -10.36 -11.20
N ILE A 64 6.52 -11.04 -10.09
CA ILE A 64 7.64 -11.98 -9.99
C ILE A 64 7.46 -13.14 -10.98
N LEU A 65 6.25 -13.73 -11.03
CA LEU A 65 5.97 -14.81 -11.98
C LEU A 65 6.08 -14.35 -13.44
N LEU A 66 5.59 -13.15 -13.77
CA LEU A 66 5.74 -12.56 -15.11
C LEU A 66 7.21 -12.30 -15.46
N TYR A 67 7.99 -11.79 -14.51
CA TYR A 67 9.42 -11.54 -14.70
C TYR A 67 10.17 -12.84 -15.00
N PHE A 68 9.91 -13.90 -14.24
CA PHE A 68 10.50 -15.21 -14.49
C PHE A 68 10.02 -15.87 -15.78
N TYR A 69 8.75 -15.66 -16.17
CA TYR A 69 8.22 -16.16 -17.44
C TYR A 69 8.90 -15.52 -18.66
N HIS A 70 9.33 -14.25 -18.53
CA HIS A 70 10.07 -13.51 -19.56
C HIS A 70 11.59 -13.53 -19.33
N PHE A 71 12.08 -14.38 -18.42
CA PHE A 71 13.48 -14.47 -18.08
C PHE A 71 14.29 -14.97 -19.28
N GLY A 72 15.33 -14.22 -19.65
CA GLY A 72 16.16 -14.52 -20.83
C GLY A 72 15.89 -13.66 -22.07
N GLN A 73 14.86 -12.80 -22.06
CA GLN A 73 14.65 -11.84 -23.15
C GLN A 73 15.71 -10.71 -23.19
N GLY A 74 16.45 -10.52 -22.10
CA GLY A 74 17.58 -9.57 -22.02
C GLY A 74 17.20 -8.11 -22.30
N GLY A 75 18.21 -7.23 -22.39
CA GLY A 75 18.02 -5.83 -22.81
C GLY A 75 17.69 -4.82 -21.71
N THR A 76 17.72 -3.54 -22.10
CA THR A 76 17.47 -2.37 -21.24
C THR A 76 16.07 -2.38 -20.63
N GLY A 77 15.06 -2.85 -21.36
CA GLY A 77 13.70 -3.03 -20.85
C GLY A 77 13.61 -4.02 -19.67
N ALA A 78 14.34 -5.13 -19.71
CA ALA A 78 14.37 -6.11 -18.62
C ALA A 78 15.03 -5.55 -17.35
N ILE A 79 16.06 -4.71 -17.50
CA ILE A 79 16.72 -4.01 -16.39
C ILE A 79 15.75 -2.99 -15.76
N ALA A 80 15.04 -2.21 -16.59
CA ALA A 80 14.05 -1.25 -16.10
C ALA A 80 12.93 -1.94 -15.31
N VAL A 81 12.36 -3.04 -15.83
CA VAL A 81 11.35 -3.83 -15.11
C VAL A 81 11.93 -4.42 -13.81
N GLY A 82 13.19 -4.87 -13.81
CA GLY A 82 13.87 -5.36 -12.60
C GLY A 82 13.97 -4.30 -11.50
N ILE A 83 14.35 -3.07 -11.85
CA ILE A 83 14.43 -1.94 -10.91
C ILE A 83 13.02 -1.60 -10.38
N GLY A 84 12.04 -1.46 -11.27
CA GLY A 84 10.64 -1.22 -10.88
C GLY A 84 10.12 -2.32 -9.95
N GLY A 85 10.37 -3.59 -10.28
CA GLY A 85 10.00 -4.74 -9.48
C GLY A 85 10.61 -4.73 -8.08
N LEU A 86 11.90 -4.41 -7.97
CA LEU A 86 12.58 -4.32 -6.67
C LEU A 86 11.98 -3.21 -5.79
N LEU A 87 11.71 -2.03 -6.36
CA LEU A 87 11.03 -0.95 -5.64
C LEU A 87 9.64 -1.38 -5.17
N GLY A 88 8.89 -2.10 -6.03
CA GLY A 88 7.62 -2.71 -5.66
C GLY A 88 7.74 -3.68 -4.48
N ILE A 89 8.75 -4.57 -4.47
CA ILE A 89 8.99 -5.51 -3.38
C ILE A 89 9.30 -4.77 -2.07
N ILE A 90 10.14 -3.74 -2.10
CA ILE A 90 10.46 -2.89 -0.93
C ILE A 90 9.19 -2.23 -0.40
N MET A 91 8.39 -1.65 -1.29
CA MET A 91 7.13 -1.02 -0.91
C MET A 91 6.14 -2.03 -0.30
N TRP A 92 6.03 -3.23 -0.87
CA TRP A 92 5.19 -4.32 -0.35
C TRP A 92 5.65 -4.76 1.05
N ALA A 93 6.95 -4.91 1.28
CA ALA A 93 7.50 -5.22 2.59
C ALA A 93 7.11 -4.13 3.61
N ASN A 94 7.23 -2.85 3.23
CA ASN A 94 6.82 -1.73 4.07
C ASN A 94 5.30 -1.77 4.41
N VAL A 95 4.45 -2.23 3.49
CA VAL A 95 3.01 -2.44 3.76
C VAL A 95 2.80 -3.49 4.86
N TRP A 96 3.42 -4.65 4.74
CA TRP A 96 3.18 -5.78 5.63
C TRP A 96 3.86 -5.67 6.99
N PHE A 97 5.08 -5.13 7.03
CA PHE A 97 5.90 -5.13 8.23
C PHE A 97 5.85 -3.82 9.01
N VAL A 98 5.46 -2.70 8.38
CA VAL A 98 5.40 -1.39 9.06
C VAL A 98 3.99 -0.82 9.09
N ILE A 99 3.32 -0.67 7.94
CA ILE A 99 2.01 -0.03 7.87
C ILE A 99 0.95 -0.89 8.58
N TRP A 100 0.84 -2.16 8.20
CA TRP A 100 -0.22 -3.04 8.72
C TRP A 100 -0.17 -3.28 10.24
N PRO A 101 0.99 -3.56 10.87
CA PRO A 101 1.05 -3.77 12.31
C PRO A 101 0.63 -2.53 13.11
N ASN A 102 1.05 -1.33 12.68
CA ASN A 102 0.64 -0.09 13.32
C ASN A 102 -0.86 0.18 13.12
N GLN A 103 -1.39 -0.03 11.92
CA GLN A 103 -2.82 0.13 11.65
C GLN A 103 -3.69 -0.86 12.44
N LYS A 104 -3.26 -2.11 12.61
CA LYS A 104 -3.95 -3.07 13.49
C LYS A 104 -4.09 -2.55 14.92
N LYS A 105 -3.02 -1.99 15.49
CA LYS A 105 -3.04 -1.42 16.86
C LYS A 105 -4.02 -0.25 16.96
N ILE A 106 -4.01 0.65 15.97
CA ILE A 106 -4.94 1.80 15.91
C ILE A 106 -6.38 1.31 15.83
N ILE A 107 -6.68 0.41 14.89
CA ILE A 107 -8.03 -0.14 14.70
C ILE A 107 -8.52 -0.82 15.98
N ALA A 108 -7.70 -1.65 16.62
CA ALA A 108 -8.06 -2.33 17.86
C ALA A 108 -8.37 -1.33 18.99
N ALA A 109 -7.52 -0.33 19.16
CA ALA A 109 -7.70 0.66 20.20
C ALA A 109 -8.93 1.54 19.96
N VAL A 110 -9.15 2.02 18.73
CA VAL A 110 -10.36 2.80 18.39
C VAL A 110 -11.63 1.95 18.50
N SER A 111 -11.58 0.68 18.11
CA SER A 111 -12.74 -0.23 18.23
C SER A 111 -13.11 -0.46 19.68
N LYS A 112 -12.11 -0.59 20.58
CA LYS A 112 -12.35 -0.70 22.01
C LYS A 112 -13.01 0.56 22.55
N THR A 113 -12.45 1.74 22.27
CA THR A 113 -13.06 3.03 22.63
C THR A 113 -14.50 3.17 22.13
N ALA A 114 -14.78 2.70 20.91
CA ALA A 114 -16.13 2.74 20.34
C ALA A 114 -17.14 1.80 21.03
N GLN A 115 -16.68 0.68 21.57
CA GLN A 115 -17.53 -0.34 22.19
C GLN A 115 -17.85 -0.06 23.65
N ASP A 116 -16.85 0.32 24.45
CA ASP A 116 -16.97 0.38 25.91
C ASP A 116 -16.51 1.73 26.50
N GLY A 117 -16.14 2.70 25.67
CA GLY A 117 -15.66 4.01 26.12
C GLY A 117 -14.24 4.00 26.67
N THR A 118 -13.49 2.89 26.57
CA THR A 118 -12.09 2.84 27.01
C THR A 118 -11.29 3.96 26.35
N PRO A 119 -10.61 4.84 27.10
CA PRO A 119 -9.80 5.90 26.53
C PRO A 119 -8.73 5.35 25.57
N ALA A 120 -8.54 6.02 24.43
CA ALA A 120 -7.48 5.66 23.50
C ALA A 120 -6.11 5.77 24.19
N PRO A 121 -5.21 4.78 24.02
CA PRO A 121 -3.90 4.80 24.65
C PRO A 121 -3.06 5.98 24.10
N PRO A 122 -2.25 6.65 24.93
CA PRO A 122 -1.42 7.78 24.50
C PRO A 122 -0.49 7.43 23.32
N GLU A 123 -0.03 6.18 23.26
CA GLU A 123 0.83 5.65 22.20
C GLU A 123 0.18 5.59 20.81
N MET A 124 -1.17 5.65 20.73
CA MET A 124 -1.89 5.56 19.46
C MET A 124 -1.43 6.62 18.45
N ALA A 125 -1.14 7.83 18.93
CA ALA A 125 -0.63 8.92 18.09
C ALA A 125 0.72 8.55 17.44
N GLY A 126 1.58 7.85 18.17
CA GLY A 126 2.86 7.34 17.68
C GLY A 126 2.68 6.31 16.57
N TRP A 127 1.78 5.33 16.75
CA TRP A 127 1.48 4.33 15.72
C TRP A 127 0.93 4.98 14.45
N GLY A 128 0.04 5.97 14.60
CA GLY A 128 -0.52 6.73 13.49
C GLY A 128 0.54 7.49 12.69
N ARG A 129 1.46 8.15 13.40
CA ARG A 129 2.59 8.87 12.78
C ARG A 129 3.50 7.91 12.00
N THR A 130 3.88 6.78 12.60
CA THR A 130 4.73 5.77 11.95
C THR A 130 4.07 5.20 10.70
N ALA A 131 2.80 4.81 10.79
CA ALA A 131 2.06 4.30 9.64
C ALA A 131 1.94 5.33 8.51
N LEU A 132 1.70 6.61 8.84
CA LEU A 132 1.60 7.68 7.85
C LEU A 132 2.95 7.97 7.17
N LEU A 133 4.04 8.05 7.93
CA LEU A 133 5.37 8.26 7.35
C LEU A 133 5.77 7.10 6.45
N ALA A 134 5.55 5.85 6.88
CA ALA A 134 5.77 4.68 6.04
C ALA A 134 4.92 4.72 4.76
N SER A 135 3.65 5.12 4.85
CA SER A 135 2.77 5.30 3.68
C SER A 135 3.27 6.38 2.72
N ARG A 136 3.82 7.48 3.24
CA ARG A 136 4.39 8.57 2.43
C ARG A 136 5.67 8.15 1.71
N VAL A 137 6.52 7.36 2.38
CA VAL A 137 7.69 6.76 1.72
C VAL A 137 7.23 5.88 0.56
N ASN A 138 6.24 5.01 0.76
CA ASN A 138 5.66 4.22 -0.32
C ASN A 138 5.09 5.10 -1.44
N PHE A 139 4.37 6.17 -1.10
CA PHE A 139 3.83 7.10 -2.08
C PHE A 139 4.93 7.73 -2.95
N MET A 140 6.01 8.22 -2.34
CA MET A 140 7.14 8.80 -3.08
C MET A 140 7.86 7.75 -3.92
N LEU A 141 8.09 6.54 -3.40
CA LEU A 141 8.72 5.44 -4.13
C LEU A 141 7.85 4.91 -5.28
N SER A 142 6.53 5.06 -5.19
CA SER A 142 5.62 4.62 -6.26
C SER A 142 5.87 5.35 -7.58
N ILE A 143 6.36 6.59 -7.54
CA ILE A 143 6.63 7.39 -8.74
C ILE A 143 7.77 6.80 -9.58
N PRO A 144 9.01 6.64 -9.06
CA PRO A 144 10.08 5.99 -9.82
C PRO A 144 9.75 4.53 -10.12
N MET A 145 9.06 3.82 -9.22
CA MET A 145 8.61 2.45 -9.48
C MET A 145 7.72 2.37 -10.73
N LEU A 146 6.67 3.19 -10.82
CA LEU A 146 5.77 3.22 -11.97
C LEU A 146 6.49 3.66 -13.24
N PHE A 147 7.40 4.65 -13.13
CA PHE A 147 8.24 5.07 -14.25
C PHE A 147 9.02 3.89 -14.81
N PHE A 148 9.74 3.14 -13.97
CA PHE A 148 10.53 1.99 -14.41
C PHE A 148 9.68 0.82 -14.93
N MET A 149 8.51 0.59 -14.34
CA MET A 149 7.56 -0.42 -14.82
C MET A 149 6.99 -0.06 -16.21
N GLY A 150 6.68 1.21 -16.47
CA GLY A 150 6.21 1.68 -17.78
C GLY A 150 7.31 1.75 -18.83
N ALA A 151 8.47 2.27 -18.43
CA ALA A 151 9.70 2.37 -19.23
C ALA A 151 10.09 1.03 -19.87
N GLY A 152 9.96 -0.08 -19.14
CA GLY A 152 10.28 -1.42 -19.64
C GLY A 152 9.56 -1.81 -20.94
N SER A 153 8.37 -1.25 -21.19
CA SER A 153 7.62 -1.50 -22.43
C SER A 153 8.08 -0.65 -23.62
N HIS A 154 8.70 0.50 -23.37
CA HIS A 154 9.13 1.46 -24.39
C HIS A 154 10.63 1.37 -24.74
N PHE A 155 11.46 0.80 -23.86
CA PHE A 155 12.89 0.56 -24.10
C PHE A 155 13.17 -0.85 -24.64
N SER A 156 12.25 -1.42 -25.41
CA SER A 156 12.39 -2.77 -26.01
C SER A 156 13.23 -2.78 -27.31
N HIS A 157 14.06 -1.76 -27.52
CA HIS A 157 14.97 -1.59 -28.66
C HIS A 157 16.42 -1.53 -28.21
#